data_AF-A0A524N6H2-F1
#
_entry.id   AF-A0A524N6H2-F1
#
_cell.length_a   1.000
_cell.length_b   1.000
_cell.length_c   1.000
_cell.angle_alpha   90.00
_cell.angle_beta   90.00
_cell.angle_gamma   90.00
#
_symmetry.space_group_name_H-M   'P 1'
#
loop_
_entity.id
_entity.type
_entity.pdbx_description
1 polymer ?
#
loop_
_entity_poly.entity_id
_entity_poly.type
_entity_poly.pdbx_seq_one_letter_code
_entity_poly.pdbx_strand_id
1 'polypeptide(L)'
;MTLRKELTDRDVRILVSDSLNLIDKTQRQLNLPIMPNIPLTSRRLKQGNFKAMYINNPKGKNYSMDFGSFQPPASIFLDKRLPSSDHPMDMPDFADTLTVYSAVHEIIHADDHVGGDKLLLATCKHILSTHEDKLEKSLQIIKKEGASSIIKDYEDLASLWAIQYVDMVTHYRGYVVLRHMHYPKIDQIWSRLSNDYFPPNLLTCIEVSRGSDYVFSLFTERMGEYCLIEALDEYNCMKEREAQSYMV
;
A
#
# COMPACT_ATOMS: atom_id res chain seq x y z
N MET A 1 33.83 3.92 5.89
CA MET A 1 32.54 4.47 5.44
C MET A 1 32.37 4.14 3.96
N THR A 2 31.69 3.05 3.64
CA THR A 2 31.25 2.76 2.28
C THR A 2 30.03 3.63 1.99
N LEU A 3 30.25 4.76 1.30
CA LEU A 3 29.16 5.57 0.74
C LEU A 3 28.34 4.65 -0.17
N ARG A 4 27.12 4.28 0.26
CA ARG A 4 26.23 3.48 -0.59
C ARG A 4 25.82 4.32 -1.79
N LYS A 5 25.89 3.70 -2.97
CA LYS A 5 25.66 4.33 -4.26
C LYS A 5 24.18 4.69 -4.41
N GLU A 6 23.90 5.92 -4.83
CA GLU A 6 22.54 6.34 -5.21
C GLU A 6 21.97 5.48 -6.35
N LEU A 7 20.65 5.33 -6.41
CA LEU A 7 19.98 4.68 -7.54
C LEU A 7 20.20 5.47 -8.83
N THR A 8 20.46 4.74 -9.91
CA THR A 8 20.43 5.27 -11.27
C THR A 8 19.15 4.84 -11.98
N ASP A 9 18.79 5.51 -13.07
CA ASP A 9 17.65 5.13 -13.92
C ASP A 9 17.74 3.68 -14.42
N ARG A 10 18.97 3.19 -14.64
CA ARG A 10 19.22 1.79 -15.01
C ARG A 10 18.87 0.84 -13.86
N ASP A 11 19.24 1.19 -12.63
CA ASP A 11 18.94 0.39 -11.44
C ASP A 11 17.42 0.30 -11.23
N VAL A 12 16.69 1.41 -11.40
CA VAL A 12 15.21 1.43 -11.34
C VAL A 12 14.60 0.51 -12.38
N ARG A 13 15.09 0.52 -13.63
CA ARG A 13 14.61 -0.38 -14.69
C ARG A 13 14.83 -1.86 -14.36
N ILE A 14 15.99 -2.19 -13.80
CA ILE A 14 16.31 -3.57 -13.36
C ILE A 14 15.39 -3.97 -12.21
N LEU A 15 15.27 -3.12 -11.18
CA LEU A 15 14.38 -3.33 -10.04
C LEU A 15 12.94 -3.57 -10.47
N VAL A 16 12.41 -2.79 -11.42
CA VAL A 16 11.04 -2.99 -11.92
C VAL A 16 10.88 -4.36 -12.60
N SER A 17 11.85 -4.77 -13.42
CA SER A 17 11.83 -6.07 -14.07
C SER A 17 11.92 -7.23 -13.06
N ASP A 18 12.82 -7.11 -12.08
CA ASP A 18 13.04 -8.14 -11.07
C ASP A 18 11.83 -8.26 -10.13
N SER A 19 11.25 -7.12 -9.72
CA SER A 19 10.04 -7.09 -8.89
C SER A 19 8.82 -7.66 -9.62
N LEU A 20 8.65 -7.44 -10.93
CA LEU A 20 7.59 -8.10 -11.71
C LEU A 20 7.73 -9.64 -11.67
N ASN A 21 8.95 -10.15 -11.84
CA ASN A 21 9.21 -11.58 -11.75
C ASN A 21 8.97 -12.12 -10.34
N LEU A 22 9.34 -11.35 -9.32
CA LEU A 22 9.12 -11.67 -7.92
C LEU A 22 7.64 -11.81 -7.59
N ILE A 23 6.82 -10.86 -8.05
CA ILE A 23 5.37 -10.86 -7.83
C ILE A 23 4.71 -12.02 -8.58
N ASP A 24 5.04 -12.24 -9.86
CA ASP A 24 4.51 -13.36 -10.66
C ASP A 24 4.84 -14.72 -10.03
N LYS A 25 6.09 -14.90 -9.57
CA LYS A 25 6.51 -16.10 -8.85
C LYS A 25 5.69 -16.31 -7.58
N THR A 26 5.56 -15.26 -6.76
CA THR A 26 4.85 -15.34 -5.47
C THR A 26 3.37 -15.63 -5.66
N GLN A 27 2.72 -14.93 -6.59
CA GLN A 27 1.33 -15.16 -6.98
C GLN A 27 1.07 -16.61 -7.38
N ARG A 28 1.94 -17.21 -8.20
CA ARG A 28 1.80 -18.62 -8.62
C ARG A 28 2.01 -19.60 -7.48
N GLN A 29 2.96 -19.31 -6.57
CA GLN A 29 3.27 -20.20 -5.45
C GLN A 29 2.19 -20.17 -4.37
N LEU A 30 1.61 -19.00 -4.11
CA LEU A 30 0.55 -18.82 -3.10
C LEU A 30 -0.85 -19.02 -3.67
N ASN A 31 -1.01 -19.03 -5.00
CA ASN A 31 -2.31 -19.02 -5.67
C ASN A 31 -3.20 -17.84 -5.21
N LEU A 32 -2.59 -16.66 -5.01
CA LEU A 32 -3.28 -15.43 -4.56
C LEU A 32 -3.26 -14.37 -5.66
N PRO A 33 -4.35 -13.60 -5.86
CA PRO A 33 -4.44 -12.57 -6.89
C PRO A 33 -3.73 -11.26 -6.48
N ILE A 34 -2.40 -11.30 -6.36
CA ILE A 34 -1.56 -10.15 -5.98
C ILE A 34 -1.60 -9.06 -7.07
N MET A 35 -1.37 -9.47 -8.31
CA MET A 35 -1.52 -8.63 -9.51
C MET A 35 -2.30 -9.45 -10.55
N PRO A 36 -3.62 -9.28 -10.64
CA PRO A 36 -4.42 -10.05 -11.59
C PRO A 36 -4.09 -9.73 -13.06
N ASN A 37 -3.48 -8.57 -13.36
CA ASN A 37 -3.24 -8.11 -14.73
C ASN A 37 -1.77 -8.20 -15.19
N ILE A 38 -0.90 -8.98 -14.52
CA ILE A 38 0.56 -9.05 -14.77
C ILE A 38 0.93 -9.06 -16.27
N PRO A 39 0.34 -9.91 -17.15
CA PRO A 39 0.75 -9.96 -18.55
C PRO A 39 0.48 -8.65 -19.31
N LEU A 40 -0.56 -7.90 -18.94
CA LEU A 40 -0.88 -6.61 -19.54
C LEU A 40 -0.01 -5.52 -18.92
N THR A 41 0.14 -5.52 -17.60
CA THR A 41 0.96 -4.56 -16.84
C THR A 41 2.43 -4.63 -17.26
N SER A 42 3.00 -5.83 -17.38
CA SER A 42 4.36 -6.05 -17.90
C SER A 42 4.53 -5.49 -19.32
N ARG A 43 3.54 -5.68 -20.21
CA ARG A 43 3.59 -5.12 -21.57
C ARG A 43 3.57 -3.59 -21.57
N ARG A 44 2.74 -2.97 -20.72
CA ARG A 44 2.70 -1.49 -20.60
C ARG A 44 3.99 -0.94 -20.00
N LEU A 45 4.50 -1.53 -18.92
CA LEU A 45 5.72 -1.10 -18.25
C LEU A 45 6.96 -1.19 -19.16
N LYS A 46 7.00 -2.10 -20.14
CA LYS A 46 8.09 -2.13 -21.15
C LYS A 46 8.22 -0.82 -21.95
N GLN A 47 7.12 -0.08 -22.10
CA GLN A 47 7.06 1.22 -22.78
C GLN A 47 7.18 2.40 -21.80
N GLY A 48 7.37 2.10 -20.51
CA GLY A 48 7.42 3.07 -19.43
C GLY A 48 8.71 3.84 -19.31
N ASN A 49 8.63 4.95 -18.58
CA ASN A 49 9.79 5.73 -18.16
C ASN A 49 10.16 5.38 -16.71
N PHE A 50 11.39 4.92 -16.52
CA PHE A 50 11.94 4.55 -15.21
C PHE A 50 13.05 5.51 -14.84
N LYS A 51 12.88 6.28 -13.77
CA LYS A 51 13.93 7.21 -13.32
C LYS A 51 14.16 7.14 -11.81
N ALA A 52 15.40 7.33 -11.42
CA ALA A 52 15.75 7.65 -10.06
C ALA A 52 15.72 9.18 -9.91
N MET A 53 14.93 9.72 -8.99
CA MET A 53 14.82 11.17 -8.76
C MET A 53 14.93 11.51 -7.27
N TYR A 54 15.20 12.76 -6.91
CA TYR A 54 15.04 13.17 -5.51
C TYR A 54 13.55 13.40 -5.25
N ILE A 55 12.96 12.61 -4.36
CA ILE A 55 11.56 12.76 -3.97
C ILE A 55 11.53 13.60 -2.68
N ASN A 56 10.85 14.74 -2.73
CA ASN A 56 10.77 15.65 -1.59
C ASN A 56 9.79 15.10 -0.56
N ASN A 57 10.29 14.37 0.43
CA ASN A 57 9.52 14.10 1.64
C ASN A 57 9.52 15.38 2.51
N PRO A 58 8.36 15.97 2.84
CA PRO A 58 8.31 17.16 3.67
C PRO A 58 9.03 16.89 5.00
N LYS A 59 10.03 17.72 5.31
CA LYS A 59 10.78 17.63 6.58
C LYS A 59 9.80 17.71 7.76
N GLY A 60 9.87 16.75 8.68
CA GLY A 60 9.11 16.76 9.93
C GLY A 60 7.98 15.72 10.03
N LYS A 61 7.67 14.97 8.97
CA LYS A 61 6.90 13.72 9.09
C LYS A 61 7.88 12.58 9.32
N ASN A 62 7.89 12.04 10.53
CA ASN A 62 8.68 10.85 10.83
C ASN A 62 8.15 9.70 9.96
N TYR A 63 8.89 9.36 8.90
CA TYR A 63 8.69 8.15 8.08
C TYR A 63 7.44 8.10 7.20
N SER A 64 7.17 9.15 6.41
CA SER A 64 6.40 8.93 5.17
C SER A 64 7.25 8.03 4.26
N MET A 65 6.93 6.74 4.19
CA MET A 65 7.67 5.73 3.42
C MET A 65 7.37 5.82 1.91
N ASP A 66 7.04 7.02 1.44
CA ASP A 66 6.75 7.38 0.05
C ASP A 66 8.07 7.61 -0.68
N PHE A 67 8.76 6.52 -1.01
CA PHE A 67 10.01 6.58 -1.78
C PHE A 67 9.81 6.22 -3.25
N GLY A 68 8.56 6.09 -3.69
CA GLY A 68 8.15 5.75 -5.03
C GLY A 68 7.02 6.64 -5.52
N SER A 69 6.87 6.72 -6.84
CA SER A 69 5.69 7.26 -7.47
C SER A 69 5.48 6.59 -8.82
N PHE A 70 4.32 5.95 -8.97
CA PHE A 70 3.75 5.57 -10.24
C PHE A 70 3.03 6.77 -10.85
N GLN A 71 3.34 7.05 -12.12
CA GLN A 71 2.60 8.00 -12.94
C GLN A 71 2.02 7.26 -14.15
N PRO A 72 0.69 7.22 -14.29
CA PRO A 72 0.03 6.70 -15.47
C PRO A 72 0.60 7.31 -16.78
N PRO A 73 0.67 6.52 -17.87
CA PRO A 73 0.17 5.15 -17.98
C PRO A 73 1.17 4.05 -17.59
N ALA A 74 2.45 4.36 -17.39
CA ALA A 74 3.51 3.33 -17.26
C ALA A 74 4.83 3.83 -16.64
N SER A 75 4.89 5.01 -16.02
CA SER A 75 6.16 5.55 -15.49
C SER A 75 6.30 5.25 -14.01
N ILE A 76 7.49 4.80 -13.57
CA ILE A 76 7.81 4.57 -12.15
C ILE A 76 9.05 5.38 -11.79
N PHE A 77 8.93 6.16 -10.73
CA PHE A 77 9.99 6.97 -10.17
C PHE A 77 10.32 6.46 -8.77
N LEU A 78 11.60 6.29 -8.47
CA LEU A 78 12.08 5.90 -7.14
C LEU A 78 13.03 6.97 -6.58
N ASP A 79 13.07 7.16 -5.26
CA ASP A 79 13.99 8.10 -4.64
C ASP A 79 15.44 7.63 -4.83
N LYS A 80 16.30 8.50 -5.38
CA LYS A 80 17.74 8.25 -5.56
C LYS A 80 18.45 7.78 -4.30
N ARG A 81 17.96 8.21 -3.13
CA ARG A 81 18.54 7.97 -1.81
C ARG A 81 18.00 6.73 -1.12
N LEU A 82 17.12 5.95 -1.76
CA LEU A 82 16.60 4.71 -1.17
C LEU A 82 17.70 3.79 -0.59
N PRO A 83 18.81 3.51 -1.29
CA PRO A 83 19.91 2.71 -0.77
C PRO A 83 20.66 3.35 0.42
N SER A 84 20.49 4.66 0.63
CA SER A 84 21.11 5.45 1.72
C SER A 84 20.11 5.93 2.78
N SER A 85 18.85 5.48 2.71
CA SER A 85 17.74 5.86 3.61
C SER A 85 17.90 5.33 5.04
N ASP A 86 18.82 4.39 5.26
CA ASP A 86 19.15 3.85 6.57
C ASP A 86 20.29 4.62 7.25
N HIS A 87 20.89 5.64 6.64
CA HIS A 87 21.89 6.47 7.30
C HIS A 87 21.20 7.29 8.41
N PRO A 88 21.51 7.10 9.71
CA PRO A 88 22.79 6.64 10.28
C PRO A 88 22.80 5.24 10.94
N MET A 89 21.77 4.42 10.75
CA MET A 89 21.60 3.10 11.36
C MET A 89 22.50 1.98 10.79
N ASP A 90 23.14 2.19 9.64
CA ASP A 90 24.02 1.22 8.94
C ASP A 90 23.43 -0.21 8.85
N MET A 91 22.22 -0.33 8.32
CA MET A 91 21.50 -1.59 8.10
C MET A 91 21.30 -1.86 6.60
N PRO A 92 22.26 -2.51 5.91
CA PRO A 92 22.20 -2.73 4.46
C PRO A 92 20.95 -3.48 4.01
N ASP A 93 20.62 -4.54 4.72
CA ASP A 93 19.43 -5.35 4.47
C ASP A 93 18.13 -4.53 4.52
N PHE A 94 18.08 -3.50 5.37
CA PHE A 94 16.92 -2.63 5.49
C PHE A 94 16.77 -1.73 4.26
N ALA A 95 17.87 -1.09 3.83
CA ALA A 95 17.85 -0.20 2.66
C ALA A 95 17.54 -0.96 1.36
N ASP A 96 18.12 -2.16 1.20
CA ASP A 96 17.88 -3.01 0.03
C ASP A 96 16.41 -3.48 0.00
N THR A 97 15.89 -3.95 1.14
CA THR A 97 14.49 -4.40 1.23
C THR A 97 13.52 -3.24 1.03
N LEU A 98 13.81 -2.05 1.56
CA LEU A 98 13.00 -0.87 1.35
C LEU A 98 12.99 -0.42 -0.12
N THR A 99 14.12 -0.55 -0.81
CA THR A 99 14.23 -0.27 -2.25
C THR A 99 13.34 -1.21 -3.05
N VAL A 100 13.40 -2.52 -2.77
CA VAL A 100 12.55 -3.51 -3.43
C VAL A 100 11.07 -3.31 -3.08
N TYR A 101 10.76 -3.04 -1.81
CA TYR A 101 9.42 -2.71 -1.34
C TYR A 101 8.82 -1.56 -2.14
N SER A 102 9.56 -0.46 -2.29
CA SER A 102 9.10 0.72 -3.04
C SER A 102 8.83 0.37 -4.51
N ALA A 103 9.69 -0.43 -5.14
CA ALA A 103 9.45 -0.89 -6.51
C ALA A 103 8.21 -1.78 -6.62
N VAL A 104 8.04 -2.76 -5.72
CA VAL A 104 6.87 -3.66 -5.69
C VAL A 104 5.58 -2.86 -5.49
N HIS A 105 5.59 -1.88 -4.57
CA HIS A 105 4.46 -1.01 -4.30
C HIS A 105 3.97 -0.26 -5.55
N GLU A 106 4.88 0.44 -6.24
CA GLU A 106 4.51 1.20 -7.45
C GLU A 106 4.07 0.31 -8.61
N ILE A 107 4.62 -0.90 -8.72
CA ILE A 107 4.21 -1.87 -9.75
C ILE A 107 2.79 -2.37 -9.51
N ILE A 108 2.40 -2.59 -8.25
CA ILE A 108 1.03 -2.97 -7.89
C ILE A 108 0.06 -1.83 -8.21
N HIS A 109 0.42 -0.57 -7.89
CA HIS A 109 -0.35 0.61 -8.33
C HIS A 109 -0.51 0.65 -9.86
N ALA A 110 0.53 0.30 -10.60
CA ALA A 110 0.45 0.20 -12.06
C ALA A 110 -0.53 -0.89 -12.53
N ASP A 111 -0.59 -2.04 -11.84
CA ASP A 111 -1.53 -3.13 -12.15
C ASP A 111 -2.98 -2.74 -11.90
N ASP A 112 -3.25 -2.06 -10.79
CA ASP A 112 -4.58 -1.56 -10.45
C ASP A 112 -5.08 -0.58 -11.52
N HIS A 113 -4.21 0.34 -11.93
CA HIS A 113 -4.51 1.28 -13.00
C HIS A 113 -4.73 0.59 -14.34
N VAL A 114 -3.94 -0.44 -14.66
CA VAL A 114 -4.18 -1.29 -15.84
C VAL A 114 -5.54 -2.00 -15.75
N GLY A 115 -5.93 -2.44 -14.57
CA GLY A 115 -7.21 -3.06 -14.27
C GLY A 115 -8.40 -2.09 -14.28
N GLY A 116 -8.16 -0.79 -14.42
CA GLY A 116 -9.17 0.26 -14.45
C GLY A 116 -9.60 0.75 -13.08
N ASP A 117 -8.73 0.66 -12.07
CA ASP A 117 -8.93 1.20 -10.72
C ASP A 117 -10.24 0.71 -10.07
N LYS A 118 -10.63 -0.55 -10.37
CA LYS A 118 -11.94 -1.12 -9.98
C LYS A 118 -12.16 -1.08 -8.47
N LEU A 119 -11.13 -1.39 -7.68
CA LEU A 119 -11.22 -1.38 -6.22
C LEU A 119 -11.52 0.03 -5.70
N LEU A 120 -10.84 1.04 -6.24
CA LEU A 120 -11.06 2.44 -5.88
C LEU A 120 -12.50 2.87 -6.16
N LEU A 121 -12.97 2.62 -7.39
CA LEU A 121 -14.32 2.98 -7.82
C LEU A 121 -15.40 2.26 -6.99
N ALA A 122 -15.23 0.97 -6.75
CA ALA A 122 -16.17 0.16 -5.98
C ALA A 122 -16.21 0.58 -4.50
N THR A 123 -15.04 0.84 -3.90
CA THR A 123 -14.92 1.29 -2.51
C THR A 123 -15.56 2.66 -2.32
N CYS A 124 -15.30 3.61 -3.23
CA CYS A 124 -15.90 4.94 -3.18
C CYS A 124 -17.44 4.85 -3.23
N LYS A 125 -17.97 4.06 -4.18
CA LYS A 125 -19.42 3.82 -4.28
C LYS A 125 -20.00 3.18 -3.01
N HIS A 126 -19.31 2.19 -2.44
CA HIS A 126 -19.72 1.55 -1.18
C HIS A 126 -19.85 2.57 -0.06
N ILE A 127 -18.80 3.36 0.16
CA ILE A 127 -18.75 4.40 1.20
C ILE A 127 -19.92 5.39 1.06
N LEU A 128 -20.14 5.91 -0.16
CA LEU A 128 -21.23 6.85 -0.42
C LEU A 128 -22.61 6.26 -0.13
N SER A 129 -22.80 4.97 -0.41
CA SER A 129 -24.11 4.31 -0.30
C SER A 129 -24.42 3.77 1.10
N THR A 130 -23.40 3.41 1.87
CA THR A 130 -23.55 2.61 3.11
C THR A 130 -23.05 3.36 4.34
N HIS A 131 -22.29 4.44 4.17
CA HIS A 131 -21.67 5.18 5.29
C HIS A 131 -21.94 6.67 5.24
N GLU A 132 -23.09 7.09 4.70
CA GLU A 132 -23.52 8.48 4.67
C GLU A 132 -23.48 9.13 6.07
N ASP A 133 -23.88 8.40 7.11
CA ASP A 133 -23.87 8.89 8.50
C ASP A 133 -22.46 9.26 8.99
N LYS A 134 -21.45 8.50 8.56
CA LYS A 134 -20.04 8.76 8.91
C LYS A 134 -19.48 9.91 8.09
N LEU A 135 -19.82 9.99 6.81
CA LEU A 135 -19.45 11.12 5.94
C LEU A 135 -20.01 12.44 6.48
N GLU A 136 -21.26 12.45 6.93
CA GLU A 136 -21.89 13.62 7.56
C GLU A 136 -21.11 14.08 8.80
N LYS A 137 -20.88 13.16 9.74
CA LYS A 137 -20.15 13.45 10.98
C LYS A 137 -18.74 13.96 10.69
N SER A 138 -18.02 13.33 9.77
CA SER A 138 -16.66 13.72 9.42
C SER A 138 -16.60 15.09 8.74
N LEU A 139 -17.53 15.41 7.82
CA LEU A 139 -17.59 16.76 7.25
C LEU A 139 -17.92 17.82 8.31
N GLN A 140 -18.80 17.51 9.28
CA GLN A 140 -19.07 18.43 10.39
C GLN A 140 -17.82 18.70 11.23
N ILE A 141 -16.99 17.69 11.49
CA ILE A 141 -15.71 17.84 12.20
C ILE A 141 -14.75 18.71 11.38
N ILE A 142 -14.55 18.40 10.09
CA ILE A 142 -13.66 19.15 9.19
C ILE A 142 -14.07 20.63 9.12
N LYS A 143 -15.38 20.91 9.02
CA LYS A 143 -15.91 22.28 9.00
C LYS A 143 -15.63 23.03 10.31
N LYS A 144 -15.74 22.35 11.46
CA LYS A 144 -15.45 22.94 12.78
C LYS A 144 -13.96 23.23 12.99
N GLU A 145 -13.08 22.40 12.44
CA GLU A 145 -11.62 22.52 12.62
C GLU A 145 -10.93 23.48 11.63
N GLY A 146 -11.71 24.25 10.86
CA GLY A 146 -11.18 25.27 9.94
C GLY A 146 -11.10 24.84 8.48
N ALA A 147 -11.96 23.92 8.05
CA ALA A 147 -12.29 23.51 6.67
C ALA A 147 -11.11 23.52 5.67
N SER A 148 -10.65 22.32 5.29
CA SER A 148 -9.77 22.18 4.12
C SER A 148 -10.51 22.59 2.84
N SER A 149 -9.89 23.42 2.00
CA SER A 149 -10.43 23.81 0.68
C SER A 149 -10.54 22.64 -0.31
N ILE A 150 -9.94 21.51 0.04
CA ILE A 150 -9.85 20.29 -0.79
C ILE A 150 -11.06 19.37 -0.57
N ILE A 151 -11.64 19.33 0.64
CA ILE A 151 -12.76 18.42 0.98
C ILE A 151 -14.03 19.26 1.14
N LYS A 152 -14.86 19.29 0.11
CA LYS A 152 -16.06 20.15 0.06
C LYS A 152 -17.34 19.40 0.35
N ASP A 153 -17.41 18.15 -0.07
CA ASP A 153 -18.60 17.33 -0.04
C ASP A 153 -18.30 15.86 0.31
N TYR A 154 -19.35 15.03 0.27
CA TYR A 154 -19.26 13.60 0.56
C TYR A 154 -18.45 12.84 -0.50
N GLU A 155 -18.45 13.29 -1.75
CA GLU A 155 -17.70 12.64 -2.83
C GLU A 155 -16.20 12.84 -2.63
N ASP A 156 -15.77 14.06 -2.32
CA ASP A 156 -14.37 14.36 -1.99
C ASP A 156 -13.87 13.51 -0.80
N LEU A 157 -14.69 13.42 0.25
CA LEU A 157 -14.34 12.67 1.46
C LEU A 157 -14.33 11.16 1.21
N ALA A 158 -15.33 10.62 0.51
CA ALA A 158 -15.40 9.21 0.16
C ALA A 158 -14.25 8.81 -0.78
N SER A 159 -13.88 9.68 -1.72
CA SER A 159 -12.73 9.49 -2.60
C SER A 159 -11.43 9.40 -1.80
N LEU A 160 -11.20 10.31 -0.84
CA LEU A 160 -10.03 10.28 0.03
C LEU A 160 -9.96 8.98 0.84
N TRP A 161 -11.07 8.55 1.44
CA TRP A 161 -11.12 7.30 2.21
C TRP A 161 -10.91 6.07 1.33
N ALA A 162 -11.46 6.07 0.12
CA ALA A 162 -11.25 5.00 -0.84
C ALA A 162 -9.78 4.91 -1.27
N ILE A 163 -9.11 6.05 -1.54
CA ILE A 163 -7.68 6.10 -1.84
C ILE A 163 -6.86 5.48 -0.71
N GLN A 164 -7.15 5.85 0.55
CA GLN A 164 -6.46 5.31 1.72
C GLN A 164 -6.66 3.79 1.87
N TYR A 165 -7.87 3.30 1.61
CA TYR A 165 -8.14 1.86 1.64
C TYR A 165 -7.39 1.11 0.53
N VAL A 166 -7.39 1.63 -0.71
CA VAL A 166 -6.65 1.03 -1.82
C VAL A 166 -5.15 0.99 -1.52
N ASP A 167 -4.60 2.07 -0.97
CA ASP A 167 -3.18 2.15 -0.65
C ASP A 167 -2.80 1.16 0.48
N MET A 168 -3.65 1.01 1.50
CA MET A 168 -3.49 -0.06 2.51
C MET A 168 -3.48 -1.46 1.88
N VAL A 169 -4.36 -1.72 0.91
CA VAL A 169 -4.40 -2.99 0.17
C VAL A 169 -3.15 -3.18 -0.69
N THR A 170 -2.62 -2.12 -1.32
CA THR A 170 -1.36 -2.15 -2.08
C THR A 170 -0.17 -2.48 -1.16
N HIS A 171 -0.07 -1.80 -0.01
CA HIS A 171 0.91 -2.11 1.02
C HIS A 171 0.84 -3.57 1.48
N TYR A 172 -0.35 -4.08 1.79
CA TYR A 172 -0.53 -5.47 2.22
C TYR A 172 -0.12 -6.47 1.14
N ARG A 173 -0.51 -6.25 -0.13
CA ARG A 173 -0.07 -7.08 -1.25
C ARG A 173 1.45 -7.08 -1.41
N GLY A 174 2.09 -5.92 -1.30
CA GLY A 174 3.56 -5.81 -1.34
C GLY A 174 4.24 -6.53 -0.17
N TYR A 175 3.67 -6.42 1.04
CA TYR A 175 4.14 -7.13 2.23
C TYR A 175 4.04 -8.64 2.07
N VAL A 176 2.92 -9.17 1.56
CA VAL A 176 2.74 -10.61 1.29
C VAL A 176 3.82 -11.13 0.34
N VAL A 177 4.12 -10.38 -0.74
CA VAL A 177 5.18 -10.74 -1.69
C VAL A 177 6.54 -10.87 -1.00
N LEU A 178 6.95 -9.82 -0.28
CA LEU A 178 8.28 -9.78 0.32
C LEU A 178 8.42 -10.71 1.52
N ARG A 179 7.37 -10.88 2.32
CA ARG A 179 7.33 -11.83 3.44
C ARG A 179 7.45 -13.27 2.95
N HIS A 180 6.69 -13.65 1.92
CA HIS A 180 6.76 -14.99 1.32
C HIS A 180 8.13 -15.30 0.74
N MET A 181 8.76 -14.28 0.15
CA MET A 181 10.11 -14.39 -0.41
C MET A 181 11.23 -14.22 0.63
N HIS A 182 10.87 -14.12 1.92
CA HIS A 182 11.78 -14.01 3.06
C HIS A 182 12.77 -12.84 2.97
N TYR A 183 12.33 -11.68 2.48
CA TYR A 183 13.18 -10.49 2.47
C TYR A 183 13.55 -10.06 3.89
N PRO A 184 14.83 -9.77 4.17
CA PRO A 184 15.27 -9.41 5.50
C PRO A 184 14.65 -8.08 5.95
N LYS A 185 14.38 -7.93 7.25
CA LYS A 185 13.84 -6.68 7.83
C LYS A 185 12.48 -6.23 7.28
N ILE A 186 11.77 -7.04 6.50
CA ILE A 186 10.44 -6.70 5.97
C ILE A 186 9.45 -6.37 7.10
N ASP A 187 9.45 -7.14 8.18
CA ASP A 187 8.57 -6.87 9.34
C ASP A 187 8.90 -5.55 10.04
N GLN A 188 10.17 -5.13 10.01
CA GLN A 188 10.60 -3.84 10.55
C GLN A 188 10.18 -2.67 9.66
N ILE A 189 10.17 -2.86 8.34
CA ILE A 189 9.62 -1.90 7.38
C ILE A 189 8.10 -1.80 7.59
N TRP A 190 7.42 -2.95 7.66
CA TRP A 190 5.99 -3.07 7.87
C TRP A 190 5.52 -2.39 9.16
N SER A 191 6.21 -2.63 10.27
CA SER A 191 5.89 -2.03 11.57
C SER A 191 6.14 -0.52 11.63
N ARG A 192 6.85 0.07 10.65
CA ARG A 192 7.09 1.53 10.60
C ARG A 192 6.02 2.25 9.79
N LEU A 193 5.40 1.58 8.83
CA LEU A 193 4.26 2.10 8.07
C LEU A 193 3.03 2.36 8.96
N SER A 194 2.95 1.70 10.13
CA SER A 194 1.83 1.86 11.06
C SER A 194 1.69 3.23 11.70
N ASN A 195 2.64 4.15 11.49
CA ASN A 195 2.67 5.45 12.15
C ASN A 195 1.94 6.57 11.39
N ASP A 196 1.61 6.37 10.11
CA ASP A 196 0.90 7.36 9.30
C ASP A 196 -0.57 6.96 9.09
N TYR A 197 -1.45 7.62 9.85
CA TYR A 197 -2.91 7.74 9.75
C TYR A 197 -3.79 6.46 9.73
N PHE A 198 -3.36 5.32 9.16
CA PHE A 198 -4.07 4.03 9.23
C PHE A 198 -3.07 2.87 9.18
N PRO A 199 -3.08 1.97 10.17
CA PRO A 199 -1.97 1.03 10.28
C PRO A 199 -2.18 -0.13 9.29
N PRO A 200 -1.26 -0.34 8.33
CA PRO A 200 -1.38 -1.43 7.36
C PRO A 200 -1.45 -2.82 8.03
N ASN A 201 -0.97 -2.89 9.28
CA ASN A 201 -1.06 -4.08 10.11
C ASN A 201 -2.51 -4.57 10.37
N LEU A 202 -3.52 -3.74 10.12
CA LEU A 202 -4.91 -4.12 10.31
C LEU A 202 -5.27 -5.34 9.47
N LEU A 203 -4.88 -5.35 8.18
CA LEU A 203 -5.10 -6.50 7.31
C LEU A 203 -4.29 -7.72 7.75
N THR A 204 -3.08 -7.54 8.29
CA THR A 204 -2.31 -8.67 8.85
C THR A 204 -2.91 -9.23 10.13
N CYS A 205 -3.55 -8.41 10.97
CA CYS A 205 -4.26 -8.90 12.14
C CYS A 205 -5.48 -9.74 11.74
N ILE A 206 -6.24 -9.29 10.74
CA ILE A 206 -7.35 -10.07 10.17
C ILE A 206 -6.82 -11.35 9.53
N GLU A 207 -5.71 -11.28 8.79
CA GLU A 207 -5.03 -12.43 8.19
C GLU A 207 -4.68 -13.50 9.23
N VAL A 208 -4.13 -13.11 10.38
CA VAL A 208 -3.77 -14.06 11.46
C VAL A 208 -4.99 -14.87 11.93
N SER A 209 -6.19 -14.28 11.94
CA SER A 209 -7.40 -14.97 12.38
C SER A 209 -8.15 -15.71 11.27
N ARG A 210 -8.14 -15.17 10.04
CA ARG A 210 -9.00 -15.63 8.94
C ARG A 210 -8.26 -16.25 7.76
N GLY A 211 -6.94 -16.11 7.71
CA GLY A 211 -6.08 -16.54 6.61
C GLY A 211 -5.97 -15.52 5.47
N SER A 212 -4.96 -15.72 4.62
CA SER A 212 -4.67 -14.85 3.47
C SER A 212 -5.79 -14.88 2.44
N ASP A 213 -6.38 -16.05 2.16
CA ASP A 213 -7.45 -16.21 1.17
C ASP A 213 -8.66 -15.34 1.49
N TYR A 214 -9.04 -15.30 2.79
CA TYR A 214 -10.09 -14.40 3.26
C TYR A 214 -9.75 -12.95 2.97
N VAL A 215 -8.57 -12.49 3.36
CA VAL A 215 -8.17 -11.08 3.18
C VAL A 215 -8.13 -10.70 1.70
N PHE A 216 -7.60 -11.56 0.83
CA PHE A 216 -7.61 -11.33 -0.62
C PHE A 216 -9.03 -11.31 -1.21
N SER A 217 -9.96 -12.13 -0.69
CA SER A 217 -11.35 -12.10 -1.14
C SER A 217 -12.03 -10.74 -0.90
N LEU A 218 -11.62 -9.99 0.14
CA LEU A 218 -12.20 -8.69 0.49
C LEU A 218 -12.02 -7.64 -0.62
N PHE A 219 -10.88 -7.67 -1.31
CA PHE A 219 -10.55 -6.70 -2.36
C PHE A 219 -10.54 -7.30 -3.77
N THR A 220 -11.09 -8.52 -3.93
CA THR A 220 -11.27 -9.17 -5.24
C THR A 220 -12.72 -9.60 -5.47
N GLU A 221 -13.19 -10.61 -4.76
CA GLU A 221 -14.54 -11.18 -4.91
C GLU A 221 -15.60 -10.28 -4.26
N ARG A 222 -15.31 -9.75 -3.08
CA ARG A 222 -16.19 -8.88 -2.28
C ARG A 222 -15.88 -7.40 -2.48
N MET A 223 -15.26 -7.08 -3.61
CA MET A 223 -14.89 -5.72 -3.98
C MET A 223 -16.14 -4.82 -4.01
N GLY A 224 -16.13 -3.75 -3.21
CA GLY A 224 -17.28 -2.85 -3.05
C GLY A 224 -18.29 -3.28 -1.98
N GLU A 225 -17.95 -4.25 -1.15
CA GLU A 225 -18.68 -4.60 0.08
C GLU A 225 -17.86 -4.34 1.35
N TYR A 226 -16.60 -3.91 1.19
CA TYR A 226 -15.64 -3.76 2.27
C TYR A 226 -14.80 -2.53 2.01
N CYS A 227 -14.62 -1.71 3.04
CA CYS A 227 -13.67 -0.60 3.03
C CYS A 227 -12.93 -0.54 4.37
N LEU A 228 -12.22 0.56 4.59
CA LEU A 228 -11.49 0.80 5.83
C LEU A 228 -12.38 0.78 7.08
N ILE A 229 -13.66 1.17 6.94
CA ILE A 229 -14.63 1.18 8.05
C ILE A 229 -14.93 -0.25 8.50
N GLU A 230 -15.33 -1.14 7.58
CA GLU A 230 -15.53 -2.56 7.92
C GLU A 230 -14.25 -3.22 8.45
N ALA A 231 -13.09 -2.82 7.93
CA ALA A 231 -11.81 -3.32 8.39
C ALA A 231 -11.56 -2.98 9.87
N LEU A 232 -11.85 -1.74 10.26
CA LEU A 232 -11.76 -1.28 11.65
C LEU A 232 -12.78 -1.96 12.54
N ASP A 233 -14.03 -2.09 12.09
CA ASP A 233 -15.10 -2.75 12.83
C ASP A 233 -14.77 -4.23 13.08
N GLU A 234 -14.31 -4.96 12.05
CA GLU A 234 -13.91 -6.36 12.18
C GLU A 234 -12.74 -6.53 13.15
N TYR A 235 -11.71 -5.69 13.03
CA TYR A 235 -10.56 -5.70 13.93
C TYR A 235 -10.95 -5.44 15.40
N ASN A 236 -11.86 -4.48 15.65
CA ASN A 236 -12.35 -4.20 17.00
C ASN A 236 -13.15 -5.38 17.57
N CYS A 237 -14.03 -5.99 16.77
CA CYS A 237 -14.75 -7.20 17.19
C CYS A 237 -13.82 -8.37 17.53
N MET A 238 -12.69 -8.51 16.84
CA MET A 238 -11.69 -9.53 17.15
C MET A 238 -11.02 -9.27 18.50
N LYS A 239 -10.61 -8.02 18.77
CA LYS A 239 -10.02 -7.62 20.06
C LYS A 239 -10.95 -7.86 21.24
N GLU A 240 -12.24 -7.56 21.09
CA GLU A 240 -13.23 -7.78 22.13
C GLU A 240 -13.37 -9.28 22.48
N ARG A 241 -13.35 -10.16 21.46
CA ARG A 241 -13.39 -11.62 21.67
C ARG A 241 -12.14 -12.13 22.38
N GLU A 242 -10.97 -11.65 22.01
CA GLU A 242 -9.71 -12.01 22.69
C GLU A 242 -9.74 -11.55 24.15
N ALA A 243 -10.13 -10.31 24.43
CA ALA A 243 -10.24 -9.80 25.80
C ALA A 243 -11.20 -10.65 26.66
N GLN A 244 -12.34 -11.06 26.10
CA GLN A 244 -13.28 -11.95 26.80
C GLN A 244 -12.69 -13.34 27.09
N SER A 245 -11.85 -13.88 26.20
CA SER A 245 -11.21 -15.19 26.39
C SER A 245 -10.16 -15.23 27.52
N TYR A 246 -9.56 -14.08 27.85
CA TYR A 246 -8.60 -13.96 28.96
C TYR A 246 -9.24 -13.59 30.31
N MET A 247 -10.55 -13.31 30.32
CA MET A 247 -11.32 -13.04 31.55
C MET A 247 -12.00 -14.29 32.12
N VAL A 248 -11.61 -15.49 31.67
CA VAL A 248 -12.08 -16.79 32.16
C VAL A 248 -11.00 -17.47 32.99
#